data_AF-A0A968JJL7-F1
#
_entry.id   AF-A0A968JJL7-F1
#
_cell.length_a   1.000
_cell.length_b   1.000
_cell.length_c   1.000
_cell.angle_alpha   90.00
_cell.angle_beta   90.00
_cell.angle_gamma   90.00
#
_symmetry.space_group_name_H-M   'P 1'
#
loop_
_entity.id
_entity.type
_entity.pdbx_description
1 polymer ?
#
loop_
_entity_poly.entity_id
_entity_poly.type
_entity_poly.pdbx_seq_one_letter_code
_entity_poly.pdbx_strand_id
1 'polypeptide(L)'
;MANYEVEMKRYFTFCKSAFCQNFLYTEISEAQFLAKYMPLKKVLNSEFVLIAEHEGNMVGLMLALHDFYCKHEKRLDCKTIARNSSMQYVGVAHELTSRMIKIAKEQQH
;
A
#
# COMPACT_ATOMS: atom_id res chain seq x y z
N MET A 1 5.35 11.55 -7.44
CA MET A 1 5.01 11.97 -6.06
C MET A 1 5.89 13.14 -5.66
N ALA A 2 5.33 14.34 -5.49
CA ALA A 2 6.10 15.57 -5.24
C ALA A 2 6.80 15.59 -3.86
N ASN A 3 6.28 14.88 -2.85
CA ASN A 3 6.93 14.70 -1.55
C ASN A 3 6.78 13.27 -1.01
N TYR A 4 7.69 12.38 -1.43
CA TYR A 4 7.65 10.95 -1.10
C TYR A 4 7.73 10.67 0.41
N GLU A 5 8.57 11.41 1.15
CA GLU A 5 8.70 11.20 2.59
C GLU A 5 7.41 11.54 3.34
N VAL A 6 6.75 12.65 2.97
CA VAL A 6 5.45 13.03 3.55
C VAL A 6 4.39 11.96 3.29
N GLU A 7 4.33 11.43 2.08
CA GLU A 7 3.44 10.31 1.74
C GLU A 7 3.75 9.05 2.58
N MET A 8 5.04 8.69 2.73
CA MET A 8 5.42 7.53 3.55
C MET A 8 5.05 7.71 5.02
N LYS A 9 5.18 8.92 5.58
CA LYS A 9 4.72 9.22 6.95
C LYS A 9 3.22 9.06 7.09
N ARG A 10 2.45 9.57 6.11
CA ARG A 10 1.00 9.39 6.05
C ARG A 10 0.61 7.90 5.99
N TYR A 11 1.33 7.10 5.20
CA TYR A 11 1.08 5.66 5.11
C TYR A 11 1.44 4.95 6.41
N PHE A 12 2.54 5.33 7.08
CA PHE A 12 2.90 4.80 8.38
C PHE A 12 1.80 5.02 9.42
N THR A 13 1.28 6.25 9.53
CA THR A 13 0.18 6.56 10.47
C THR A 13 -1.04 5.68 10.20
N PHE A 14 -1.44 5.55 8.93
CA PHE A 14 -2.57 4.71 8.55
C PHE A 14 -2.32 3.22 8.85
N CYS A 15 -1.22 2.65 8.36
CA CYS A 15 -0.87 1.25 8.58
C CYS A 15 -0.78 0.90 10.06
N LYS A 16 -0.19 1.77 10.88
CA LYS A 16 -0.13 1.58 12.33
C LYS A 16 -1.53 1.42 12.92
N SER A 17 -2.47 2.29 12.57
CA SER A 17 -3.85 2.19 13.04
C SER A 17 -4.60 0.97 12.50
N ALA A 18 -4.32 0.56 11.25
CA ALA A 18 -5.03 -0.54 10.59
C ALA A 18 -4.54 -1.92 11.04
N PHE A 19 -3.26 -2.05 11.42
CA PHE A 19 -2.65 -3.34 11.77
C PHE A 19 -2.41 -3.56 13.25
N CYS A 20 -2.56 -2.55 14.13
CA CYS A 20 -2.21 -2.67 15.55
C CYS A 20 -2.93 -3.81 16.30
N GLN A 21 -4.08 -4.27 15.79
CA GLN A 21 -4.85 -5.38 16.37
C GLN A 21 -4.55 -6.75 15.73
N ASN A 22 -3.70 -6.81 14.70
CA ASN A 22 -3.34 -8.06 14.03
C ASN A 22 -2.26 -8.80 14.83
N PHE A 23 -2.47 -10.09 15.11
CA PHE A 23 -1.52 -10.91 15.86
C PHE A 23 -0.14 -11.05 15.17
N LEU A 24 -0.09 -10.88 13.84
CA LEU A 24 1.16 -10.88 13.06
C LEU A 24 1.87 -9.53 13.05
N TYR A 25 1.26 -8.48 13.64
CA TYR A 25 1.83 -7.15 13.65
C TYR A 25 2.85 -7.01 14.78
N THR A 26 4.06 -6.63 14.40
CA THR A 26 5.08 -6.13 15.32
C THR A 26 5.23 -4.63 15.08
N GLU A 27 5.01 -3.83 16.12
CA GLU A 27 5.16 -2.38 16.02
C GLU A 27 6.61 -2.02 15.68
N ILE A 28 6.75 -1.10 14.73
CA ILE A 28 8.03 -0.47 14.39
C ILE A 28 7.87 1.04 14.52
N SER A 29 8.97 1.74 14.82
CA SER A 29 8.96 3.21 14.86
C SER A 29 8.81 3.79 13.45
N GLU A 30 8.37 5.06 13.37
CA GLU A 30 8.32 5.79 12.10
C GLU A 30 9.70 5.81 11.41
N ALA A 31 10.77 6.01 12.19
CA ALA A 31 12.14 6.00 11.67
C ALA A 31 12.52 4.64 11.06
N GLN A 32 12.14 3.52 11.70
CA GLN A 32 12.36 2.18 11.15
C GLN A 32 11.53 1.92 9.89
N PHE A 33 10.29 2.44 9.84
CA PHE A 33 9.46 2.38 8.64
C PHE A 33 10.11 3.17 7.49
N LEU A 34 10.47 4.43 7.72
CA LEU A 34 11.12 5.27 6.71
C LEU A 34 12.44 4.65 6.22
N ALA A 35 13.27 4.12 7.10
CA ALA A 35 14.50 3.44 6.71
C ALA A 35 14.27 2.27 5.74
N LYS A 36 13.12 1.56 5.86
CA LYS A 36 12.74 0.46 4.96
C LYS A 36 12.17 0.95 3.62
N TYR A 37 11.35 2.00 3.64
CA TYR A 37 10.58 2.43 2.46
C TYR A 37 11.25 3.54 1.64
N MET A 38 12.17 4.32 2.22
CA MET A 38 12.90 5.36 1.49
C MET A 38 13.74 4.81 0.33
N PRO A 39 14.47 3.67 0.47
CA PRO A 39 15.19 3.05 -0.65
C PRO A 39 14.27 2.61 -1.79
N LEU A 40 13.00 2.28 -1.49
CA LEU A 40 12.04 1.80 -2.49
C LEU A 40 11.56 2.89 -3.45
N LYS A 41 11.86 4.17 -3.20
CA LYS A 41 11.46 5.29 -4.06
C LYS A 41 11.81 5.09 -5.54
N LYS A 42 12.93 4.41 -5.84
CA LYS A 42 13.41 4.16 -7.21
C LYS A 42 12.64 3.07 -7.94
N VAL A 43 11.96 2.19 -7.21
CA VAL A 43 11.30 0.98 -7.73
C VAL A 43 9.79 1.00 -7.52
N LEU A 44 9.29 1.93 -6.73
CA LEU A 44 7.88 2.11 -6.45
C LEU A 44 7.24 2.90 -7.59
N ASN A 45 6.29 2.27 -8.28
CA ASN A 45 5.45 2.91 -9.28
C ASN A 45 4.19 3.44 -8.60
N SER A 46 3.88 4.73 -8.77
CA SER A 46 2.67 5.35 -8.21
C SER A 46 1.37 4.72 -8.72
N GLU A 47 1.37 4.08 -9.89
CA GLU A 47 0.19 3.37 -10.40
C GLU A 47 -0.14 2.10 -9.61
N PHE A 48 0.84 1.54 -8.88
CA PHE A 48 0.65 0.39 -7.99
C PHE A 48 0.49 0.81 -6.52
N VAL A 49 0.23 2.09 -6.27
CA VAL A 49 -0.13 2.61 -4.96
C VAL A 49 -1.54 3.18 -5.05
N LEU A 50 -2.51 2.44 -4.50
CA LEU A 50 -3.90 2.85 -4.49
C LEU A 50 -4.29 3.32 -3.08
N ILE A 51 -4.90 4.50 -3.03
CA ILE A 51 -5.41 5.11 -1.81
C ILE A 51 -6.91 5.30 -1.97
N ALA A 52 -7.67 4.82 -1.00
CA ALA A 52 -9.08 5.17 -0.86
C ALA A 52 -9.21 6.31 0.15
N GLU A 53 -9.91 7.37 -0.24
CA GLU A 53 -10.18 8.53 0.60
C GLU A 53 -11.69 8.71 0.81
N HIS A 54 -12.07 9.11 2.03
CA HIS A 54 -13.43 9.53 2.36
C HIS A 54 -13.32 10.80 3.21
N GLU A 55 -13.90 11.91 2.72
CA GLU A 55 -13.84 13.23 3.40
C GLU A 55 -12.41 13.68 3.70
N GLY A 56 -11.48 13.43 2.78
CA GLY A 56 -10.06 13.78 2.94
C GLY A 56 -9.26 12.85 3.86
N ASN A 57 -9.90 11.86 4.49
CA ASN A 57 -9.23 10.87 5.33
C ASN A 57 -8.86 9.64 4.51
N MET A 58 -7.65 9.10 4.72
CA MET A 58 -7.26 7.81 4.17
C MET A 58 -8.03 6.69 4.88
N VAL A 59 -8.76 5.91 4.11
CA VAL A 59 -9.61 4.81 4.61
C VAL A 59 -9.23 3.46 4.02
N GLY A 60 -8.34 3.46 3.03
CA GLY A 60 -7.75 2.25 2.46
C GLY A 60 -6.42 2.56 1.78
N LEU A 61 -5.52 1.58 1.81
CA LEU A 61 -4.22 1.64 1.17
C LEU A 61 -3.92 0.26 0.57
N MET A 62 -3.50 0.24 -0.69
CA MET A 62 -2.88 -0.92 -1.31
C MET A 62 -1.56 -0.49 -1.95
N LEU A 63 -0.47 -1.16 -1.57
CA LEU A 63 0.87 -0.95 -2.10
C LEU A 63 1.36 -2.26 -2.71
N ALA A 64 1.59 -2.23 -4.02
CA ALA A 64 2.21 -3.31 -4.75
C ALA A 64 3.49 -2.81 -5.44
N LEU A 65 4.40 -3.74 -5.71
CA LEU A 65 5.65 -3.50 -6.41
C LEU A 65 5.79 -4.53 -7.52
N HIS A 66 6.60 -4.26 -8.53
CA HIS A 66 7.03 -5.32 -9.42
C HIS A 66 7.77 -6.41 -8.64
N ASP A 67 7.52 -7.65 -9.00
CA ASP A 67 8.35 -8.76 -8.56
C ASP A 67 9.66 -8.77 -9.37
N PHE A 68 10.68 -8.07 -8.85
CA PHE A 68 12.00 -7.98 -9.47
C PHE A 68 12.76 -9.32 -9.49
N TYR A 69 12.29 -10.34 -8.76
CA TYR A 69 12.91 -11.66 -8.72
C TYR A 69 12.35 -12.59 -9.79
N CYS A 70 11.16 -12.31 -10.33
CA CYS A 70 10.64 -13.02 -11.48
C CYS A 70 11.19 -12.45 -12.78
N LYS A 71 11.97 -13.26 -13.51
CA LYS A 71 12.59 -12.85 -14.78
C LYS A 71 11.87 -13.36 -16.02
N HIS A 72 10.90 -14.25 -15.86
CA HIS A 72 10.24 -14.96 -16.98
C HIS A 72 8.86 -14.41 -17.31
N GLU A 73 8.21 -13.75 -16.35
CA GLU A 73 6.92 -13.12 -16.49
C GLU A 73 6.87 -11.86 -15.64
N LYS A 74 6.05 -10.91 -16.07
CA LYS A 74 5.73 -9.72 -15.28
C LYS A 74 4.76 -10.13 -14.18
N ARG A 75 5.03 -9.69 -12.94
CA ARG A 75 4.13 -9.89 -11.79
C ARG A 75 4.17 -8.70 -10.85
N LEU A 76 3.12 -8.56 -10.05
CA LEU A 76 3.08 -7.66 -8.92
C LEU A 76 3.11 -8.43 -7.60
N ASP A 77 3.97 -7.99 -6.68
CA ASP A 77 4.00 -8.41 -5.30
C ASP A 77 3.23 -7.40 -4.43
N CYS A 78 2.13 -7.85 -3.84
CA CYS A 78 1.32 -7.03 -2.94
C CYS A 78 1.99 -6.97 -1.56
N LYS A 79 2.61 -5.83 -1.25
CA LYS A 79 3.32 -5.63 0.02
C LYS A 79 2.39 -5.21 1.15
N THR A 80 1.33 -4.48 0.85
CA THR A 80 0.42 -3.97 1.88
C THR A 80 -0.97 -3.83 1.29
N ILE A 81 -1.96 -4.35 2.02
CA ILE A 81 -3.37 -4.05 1.80
C ILE A 81 -4.03 -3.82 3.16
N ALA A 82 -4.64 -2.66 3.32
CA ALA A 82 -5.23 -2.24 4.58
C ALA A 82 -6.49 -1.40 4.33
N ARG A 83 -7.44 -1.49 5.26
CA ARG A 83 -8.60 -0.60 5.34
C ARG A 83 -8.79 -0.13 6.77
N ASN A 84 -9.47 1.00 6.92
CA ASN A 84 -10.04 1.39 8.20
C ASN A 84 -11.02 0.30 8.68
N SER A 85 -10.97 -0.07 9.95
CA SER A 85 -11.71 -1.20 10.52
C SER A 85 -13.22 -0.95 10.66
N SER A 86 -13.67 0.31 10.66
CA SER A 86 -15.09 0.69 10.77
C SER A 86 -15.96 -0.02 9.72
N MET A 87 -17.19 -0.37 10.12
CA MET A 87 -18.14 -1.11 9.29
C MET A 87 -18.52 -0.37 8.01
N GLN A 88 -18.46 0.97 8.01
CA GLN A 88 -18.74 1.76 6.80
C GLN A 88 -17.72 1.57 5.67
N TYR A 89 -16.55 1.00 5.97
CA TYR A 89 -15.47 0.76 5.00
C TYR A 89 -15.31 -0.72 4.63
N VAL A 90 -16.30 -1.55 4.99
CA VAL A 90 -16.38 -2.92 4.48
C VAL A 90 -16.40 -2.89 2.95
N GLY A 91 -15.61 -3.76 2.32
CA GLY A 91 -15.47 -3.83 0.87
C GLY A 91 -14.34 -2.94 0.29
N VAL A 92 -13.82 -1.95 1.01
CA VAL A 92 -12.75 -1.07 0.48
C VAL A 92 -11.51 -1.87 0.06
N ALA A 93 -11.06 -2.82 0.87
CA ALA A 93 -9.91 -3.67 0.51
C ALA A 93 -10.20 -4.53 -0.74
N HIS A 94 -11.43 -5.01 -0.89
CA HIS A 94 -11.85 -5.78 -2.06
C HIS A 94 -11.81 -4.91 -3.33
N GLU A 95 -12.35 -3.70 -3.26
CA GLU A 95 -12.34 -2.74 -4.36
C GLU A 95 -10.91 -2.34 -4.76
N LEU A 96 -10.03 -2.06 -3.78
CA LEU A 96 -8.61 -1.77 -4.05
C LEU A 96 -7.93 -2.94 -4.77
N THR A 97 -8.20 -4.18 -4.34
CA THR A 97 -7.66 -5.38 -4.98
C THR A 97 -8.17 -5.53 -6.41
N SER A 98 -9.48 -5.35 -6.62
CA SER A 98 -10.11 -5.42 -7.94
C SER A 98 -9.50 -4.40 -8.91
N ARG A 99 -9.30 -3.15 -8.45
CA ARG A 99 -8.63 -2.10 -9.22
C ARG A 99 -7.18 -2.45 -9.53
N MET A 100 -6.43 -2.96 -8.56
CA MET A 100 -5.04 -3.35 -8.79
C MET A 100 -4.92 -4.47 -9.83
N ILE A 101 -5.81 -5.47 -9.78
CA ILE A 101 -5.85 -6.54 -10.79
C ILE A 101 -6.15 -5.97 -12.18
N LYS A 102 -7.06 -4.99 -12.28
CA LYS A 102 -7.36 -4.33 -13.55
C LYS A 102 -6.15 -3.57 -14.09
N ILE A 103 -5.47 -2.78 -13.25
CA ILE A 103 -4.25 -2.05 -13.60
C ILE A 103 -3.15 -3.03 -14.05
N ALA A 104 -2.96 -4.12 -13.31
CA ALA A 104 -2.00 -5.16 -13.67
C ALA A 104 -2.27 -5.70 -15.07
N LYS A 105 -3.52 -6.08 -15.37
CA LYS A 105 -3.92 -6.58 -16.70
C LYS A 105 -3.69 -5.56 -17.81
N GLU A 106 -4.06 -4.31 -17.59
CA GLU A 106 -3.87 -3.22 -18.57
C GLU A 106 -2.39 -2.98 -18.88
N GLN A 107 -1.51 -3.18 -17.88
CA GLN A 107 -0.06 -3.04 -18.02
C GLN A 107 0.66 -4.36 -18.37
N GLN A 108 -0.10 -5.44 -18.62
CA GLN A 108 0.41 -6.78 -18.94
C GLN A 108 1.30 -7.38 -17.83
N HIS A 109 0.89 -7.21 -16.58
CA HIS A 109 1.43 -7.84 -15.37
C HIS A 109 0.57 -8.98 -14.85
#